data_AF-A0A6M1NNG3-F1
#
_entry.id   AF-A0A6M1NNG3-F1
#
_cell.length_a   1.000
_cell.length_b   1.000
_cell.length_c   1.000
_cell.angle_alpha   90.00
_cell.angle_beta   90.00
_cell.angle_gamma   90.00
#
_symmetry.space_group_name_H-M   'P 1'
#
loop_
_entity.id
_entity.type
_entity.pdbx_description
1 polymer ?
#
loop_
_entity_poly.entity_id
_entity_poly.type
_entity_poly.pdbx_seq_one_letter_code
_entity_poly.pdbx_strand_id
1 'polypeptide(L)'
;MKNQLWIMFIALTICIGCGKSDPPLSINQTEVTLRYQEEFLFAIKNAVIVEWTSSDEFVGKIGSDGTFKACHIGETTITGKSQGKTFTAHIVVEPTITGVAEPFLQFGKRKPDIKNFEMRQLADETPQTLFYTQPSTYTWGARYILEDNLLAKVDLLWNFSKIEESTIFYAERYELIGTSNNISYFTDRSGATVVQLTSDPSLGVTASYSQNRSTD
;
A
#
# COMPACT_ATOMS: atom_id res chain seq x y z
N MET A 1 -30.90 87.37 -34.68
CA MET A 1 -30.65 85.94 -34.94
C MET A 1 -29.21 85.62 -34.54
N LYS A 2 -28.98 85.02 -33.37
CA LYS A 2 -27.68 84.49 -32.95
C LYS A 2 -27.95 83.08 -32.42
N ASN A 3 -27.69 82.07 -33.26
CA ASN A 3 -27.85 80.67 -32.89
C ASN A 3 -26.67 80.24 -32.03
N GLN A 4 -26.99 79.70 -30.85
CA GLN A 4 -26.05 79.04 -29.96
C GLN A 4 -25.75 77.63 -30.47
N LEU A 5 -24.48 77.25 -30.48
CA LEU A 5 -24.05 75.87 -30.63
C LEU A 5 -23.59 75.36 -29.25
N TRP A 6 -24.40 74.53 -28.62
CA TRP A 6 -24.04 73.80 -27.40
C TRP A 6 -23.30 72.52 -27.79
N ILE A 7 -22.02 72.43 -27.47
CA ILE A 7 -21.22 71.21 -27.65
C ILE A 7 -21.40 70.36 -26.39
N MET A 8 -22.14 69.26 -26.52
CA MET A 8 -22.28 68.24 -25.48
C MET A 8 -20.99 67.41 -25.40
N PHE A 9 -20.27 67.53 -24.29
CA PHE A 9 -19.12 66.69 -23.95
C PHE A 9 -19.64 65.33 -23.48
N ILE A 10 -19.57 64.30 -24.33
CA ILE A 10 -19.82 62.91 -23.93
C ILE A 10 -18.53 62.41 -23.26
N ALA A 11 -18.55 62.34 -21.93
CA ALA A 11 -17.50 61.72 -21.14
C ALA A 11 -17.56 60.20 -21.36
N LEU A 12 -16.64 59.69 -22.18
CA LEU A 12 -16.42 58.26 -22.37
C LEU A 12 -15.69 57.72 -21.13
N THR A 13 -16.44 57.24 -20.15
CA THR A 13 -15.90 56.57 -18.97
C THR A 13 -15.30 55.23 -19.38
N ILE A 14 -13.98 55.20 -19.56
CA ILE A 14 -13.20 53.98 -19.74
C ILE A 14 -13.17 53.25 -18.40
N CYS A 15 -14.00 52.22 -18.25
CA CYS A 15 -13.84 51.26 -17.16
C CYS A 15 -12.53 50.50 -17.41
N ILE A 16 -11.45 50.91 -16.75
CA ILE A 16 -10.25 50.09 -16.59
C ILE A 16 -10.68 48.93 -15.70
N GLY A 17 -11.17 47.86 -16.32
CA GLY A 17 -11.35 46.57 -15.67
C GLY A 17 -10.00 46.17 -15.12
N CYS A 18 -9.86 46.22 -13.80
CA CYS A 18 -8.68 45.72 -13.10
C CYS A 18 -8.59 44.23 -13.42
N GLY A 19 -7.76 43.87 -14.41
CA GLY A 19 -7.47 42.50 -14.80
C GLY A 19 -6.71 41.82 -13.68
N LYS A 20 -7.39 41.52 -12.57
CA LYS A 20 -6.87 40.62 -11.56
C LYS A 20 -6.85 39.25 -12.21
N SER A 21 -5.70 38.85 -12.73
CA SER A 21 -5.47 37.46 -13.12
C SER A 21 -5.70 36.60 -11.87
N ASP A 22 -6.54 35.58 -11.98
CA ASP A 22 -6.72 34.62 -10.89
C ASP A 22 -5.37 34.06 -10.45
N PRO A 23 -5.14 33.88 -9.14
CA PRO A 23 -3.89 33.34 -8.65
C PRO A 23 -3.64 31.94 -9.25
N PRO A 24 -2.38 31.59 -9.55
CA PRO A 24 -2.08 30.33 -10.23
C PRO A 24 -2.47 29.13 -9.37
N LEU A 25 -2.97 28.08 -10.03
CA LEU A 25 -3.18 26.77 -9.42
C LEU A 25 -1.83 26.07 -9.22
N SER A 26 -1.62 25.51 -8.03
CA SER A 26 -0.42 24.73 -7.70
C SER A 26 -0.77 23.64 -6.69
N ILE A 27 -0.34 22.41 -6.93
CA ILE A 27 -0.39 21.35 -5.92
C ILE A 27 0.58 21.68 -4.78
N ASN A 28 0.21 21.34 -3.54
CA ASN A 28 1.06 21.58 -2.38
C ASN A 28 2.36 20.75 -2.46
N GLN A 29 2.25 19.47 -2.80
CA GLN A 29 3.34 18.50 -2.84
C GLN A 29 3.28 17.65 -4.11
N THR A 30 4.45 17.29 -4.62
CA THR A 30 4.61 16.43 -5.81
C THR A 30 5.17 15.05 -5.48
N GLU A 31 5.68 14.86 -4.26
CA GLU A 31 6.24 13.61 -3.78
C GLU A 31 6.02 13.51 -2.26
N VAL A 32 5.60 12.34 -1.78
CA VAL A 32 5.42 12.04 -0.34
C VAL A 32 5.81 10.59 -0.08
N THR A 33 6.57 10.37 1.00
CA THR A 33 6.82 9.03 1.54
C THR A 33 5.97 8.82 2.78
N LEU A 34 5.22 7.72 2.82
CA LEU A 34 4.33 7.34 3.92
C LEU A 34 4.62 5.92 4.40
N ARG A 35 4.14 5.57 5.59
CA ARG A 35 4.03 4.20 6.08
C ARG A 35 2.58 3.75 6.17
N TYR A 36 2.38 2.47 6.47
CA TYR A 36 1.05 1.88 6.63
C TYR A 36 0.13 2.72 7.53
N GLN A 37 -1.07 3.02 7.04
CA GLN A 37 -2.09 3.86 7.68
C GLN A 37 -1.74 5.34 7.89
N GLU A 38 -0.55 5.81 7.52
CA GLU A 38 -0.29 7.24 7.49
C GLU A 38 -1.14 7.93 6.41
N GLU A 39 -1.47 9.19 6.66
CA GLU A 39 -2.31 10.00 5.80
C GLU A 39 -1.59 11.30 5.40
N PHE A 40 -1.88 11.79 4.20
CA PHE A 40 -1.41 13.08 3.72
C PHE A 40 -2.52 13.84 3.00
N LEU A 41 -2.73 15.10 3.37
CA LEU A 41 -3.70 15.98 2.73
C LEU A 41 -3.09 16.67 1.51
N PHE A 42 -3.47 16.23 0.32
CA PHE A 42 -3.14 16.91 -0.92
C PHE A 42 -4.13 18.03 -1.22
N ALA A 43 -3.61 19.16 -1.66
CA ALA A 43 -4.41 20.33 -2.00
C ALA A 43 -3.86 21.03 -3.24
N ILE A 44 -4.74 21.40 -4.16
CA ILE A 44 -4.43 22.34 -5.24
C ILE A 44 -4.83 23.72 -4.76
N LYS A 45 -3.85 24.57 -4.46
CA LYS A 45 -4.09 25.96 -4.01
C LYS A 45 -4.91 26.70 -5.05
N ASN A 46 -5.88 27.49 -4.59
CA ASN A 46 -6.83 28.27 -5.40
C ASN A 46 -7.80 27.41 -6.25
N ALA A 47 -7.86 26.09 -6.04
CA ALA A 47 -8.90 25.24 -6.61
C ALA A 47 -10.20 25.36 -5.79
N VAL A 48 -11.35 25.29 -6.48
CA VAL A 48 -12.67 25.27 -5.84
C VAL A 48 -13.15 23.82 -5.67
N ILE A 49 -12.98 23.00 -6.71
CA ILE A 49 -13.30 21.57 -6.72
C ILE A 49 -12.11 20.85 -7.37
N VAL A 50 -11.72 19.73 -6.80
CA VAL A 50 -10.67 18.86 -7.35
C VAL A 50 -11.22 17.45 -7.51
N GLU A 51 -11.09 16.89 -8.70
CA GLU A 51 -11.34 15.48 -8.95
C GLU A 51 -10.05 14.71 -8.73
N TRP A 52 -10.02 13.89 -7.67
CA TRP A 52 -8.86 13.09 -7.29
C TRP A 52 -9.02 11.63 -7.74
N THR A 53 -7.92 11.03 -8.17
CA THR A 53 -7.80 9.59 -8.47
C THR A 53 -6.43 9.08 -8.06
N SER A 54 -6.33 7.82 -7.62
CA SER A 54 -5.07 7.08 -7.43
C SER A 54 -4.85 6.14 -8.61
N SER A 55 -3.62 6.02 -9.11
CA SER A 55 -3.30 5.02 -10.15
C SER A 55 -3.32 3.59 -9.61
N ASP A 56 -3.20 3.43 -8.29
CA ASP A 56 -3.16 2.16 -7.61
C ASP A 56 -3.81 2.26 -6.22
N GLU A 57 -5.08 1.85 -6.14
CA GLU A 57 -5.83 1.84 -4.88
C GLU A 57 -5.45 0.70 -3.93
N PHE A 58 -4.68 -0.29 -4.39
CA PHE A 58 -4.11 -1.29 -3.50
C PHE A 58 -3.02 -0.65 -2.65
N VAL A 59 -2.15 0.17 -3.24
CA VAL A 59 -1.11 0.92 -2.51
C VAL A 59 -1.72 2.00 -1.61
N GLY A 60 -2.70 2.75 -2.11
CA GLY A 60 -3.44 3.70 -1.28
C GLY A 60 -4.54 4.46 -2.00
N LYS A 61 -5.48 4.99 -1.21
CA LYS A 61 -6.71 5.62 -1.69
C LYS A 61 -6.69 7.11 -1.38
N ILE A 62 -7.21 7.92 -2.30
CA ILE A 62 -7.41 9.35 -2.09
C ILE A 62 -8.89 9.68 -2.04
N GLY A 63 -9.31 10.35 -0.97
CA GLY A 63 -10.67 10.85 -0.80
C GLY A 63 -10.93 12.08 -1.68
N SER A 64 -12.20 12.43 -1.87
CA SER A 64 -12.61 13.65 -2.57
C SER A 64 -12.16 14.94 -1.87
N ASP A 65 -11.84 14.86 -0.58
CA ASP A 65 -11.26 15.94 0.23
C ASP A 65 -9.76 16.11 -0.01
N GLY A 66 -9.11 15.22 -0.76
CA GLY A 66 -7.68 15.21 -1.01
C GLY A 66 -6.87 14.43 0.02
N THR A 67 -7.51 13.79 1.00
CA THR A 67 -6.80 12.96 1.99
C THR A 67 -6.40 11.65 1.33
N PHE A 68 -5.10 11.44 1.14
CA PHE A 68 -4.54 10.16 0.74
C PHE A 68 -4.25 9.31 1.98
N LYS A 69 -4.71 8.06 1.98
CA LYS A 69 -4.43 7.06 3.02
C LYS A 69 -3.60 5.92 2.44
N ALA A 70 -2.43 5.68 3.04
CA ALA A 70 -1.55 4.57 2.68
C ALA A 70 -2.15 3.23 3.17
N CYS A 71 -2.27 2.26 2.25
CA CYS A 71 -2.88 0.95 2.50
C CYS A 71 -1.86 -0.19 2.48
N HIS A 72 -1.01 -0.27 1.45
CA HIS A 72 0.00 -1.32 1.33
C HIS A 72 1.30 -0.77 0.77
N ILE A 73 2.41 -1.43 1.08
CA ILE A 73 3.74 -1.11 0.54
C ILE A 73 3.69 -1.11 -0.99
N GLY A 74 4.33 -0.10 -1.58
CA GLY A 74 4.43 0.06 -3.02
C GLY A 74 4.45 1.53 -3.41
N GLU A 75 4.29 1.78 -4.71
CA GLU A 75 4.29 3.12 -5.26
C GLU A 75 2.98 3.38 -6.00
N THR A 76 2.46 4.59 -5.88
CA THR A 76 1.30 5.05 -6.64
C THR A 76 1.46 6.50 -7.04
N THR A 77 0.68 6.94 -8.01
CA THR A 77 0.58 8.35 -8.40
C THR A 77 -0.85 8.80 -8.23
N ILE A 78 -1.06 9.88 -7.50
CA ILE A 78 -2.36 10.55 -7.51
C ILE A 78 -2.43 11.56 -8.64
N THR A 79 -3.64 11.77 -9.14
CA THR A 79 -3.95 12.82 -10.12
C THR A 79 -5.08 13.67 -9.58
N GLY A 80 -4.87 14.98 -9.52
CA GLY A 80 -5.88 15.99 -9.18
C GLY A 80 -6.20 16.85 -10.39
N LYS A 81 -7.47 16.92 -10.78
CA LYS A 81 -7.94 17.77 -11.88
C LYS A 81 -8.79 18.91 -11.36
N SER A 82 -8.48 20.13 -11.77
CA SER A 82 -9.27 21.31 -11.44
C SER A 82 -9.14 22.38 -12.53
N GLN A 83 -10.26 23.00 -12.90
CA GLN A 83 -10.31 24.11 -13.87
C GLN A 83 -9.56 23.80 -15.18
N GLY A 84 -9.71 22.57 -15.69
CA GLY A 84 -9.06 22.12 -16.93
C GLY A 84 -7.55 21.84 -16.82
N LYS A 85 -6.95 21.98 -15.63
CA LYS A 85 -5.54 21.64 -15.36
C LYS A 85 -5.44 20.31 -14.62
N THR A 86 -4.32 19.63 -14.83
CA THR A 86 -3.99 18.35 -14.20
C THR A 86 -2.72 18.51 -13.38
N PHE A 87 -2.73 17.95 -12.18
CA PHE A 87 -1.60 17.91 -11.25
C PHE A 87 -1.40 16.48 -10.78
N THR A 88 -0.16 16.09 -10.55
CA THR A 88 0.19 14.74 -10.11
C THR A 88 1.14 14.81 -8.92
N ALA A 89 1.06 13.81 -8.06
CA ALA A 89 2.06 13.57 -7.03
C ALA A 89 2.39 12.07 -6.96
N HIS A 90 3.68 11.75 -6.85
CA HIS A 90 4.16 10.40 -6.61
C HIS A 90 4.15 10.10 -5.12
N ILE A 91 3.72 8.90 -4.76
CA ILE A 91 3.70 8.43 -3.37
C ILE A 91 4.45 7.12 -3.28
N VAL A 92 5.34 7.03 -2.30
CA VAL A 92 6.01 5.81 -1.90
C VAL A 92 5.48 5.39 -0.53
N VAL A 93 4.92 4.19 -0.42
CA VAL A 93 4.55 3.58 0.85
C VAL A 93 5.64 2.59 1.25
N GLU A 94 6.38 2.92 2.30
CA GLU A 94 7.51 2.12 2.79
C GLU A 94 7.09 1.15 3.90
N PRO A 95 7.81 0.02 4.05
CA PRO A 95 7.59 -0.90 5.15
C PRO A 95 7.85 -0.24 6.51
N THR A 96 6.95 -0.47 7.45
CA THR A 96 7.16 -0.18 8.88
C THR A 96 8.03 -1.26 9.50
N ILE A 97 7.76 -2.53 9.16
CA ILE A 97 8.49 -3.68 9.70
C ILE A 97 9.47 -4.19 8.65
N THR A 98 10.76 -4.07 8.96
CA THR A 98 11.87 -4.46 8.09
C THR A 98 12.76 -5.51 8.77
N GLY A 99 13.56 -6.25 7.99
CA GLY A 99 14.52 -7.22 8.52
C GLY A 99 13.93 -8.60 8.87
N VAL A 100 12.69 -8.87 8.44
CA VAL A 100 12.10 -10.21 8.45
C VAL A 100 12.55 -10.95 7.19
N ALA A 101 13.13 -12.14 7.35
CA ALA A 101 13.47 -12.99 6.22
C ALA A 101 12.19 -13.64 5.66
N GLU A 102 11.73 -13.18 4.51
CA GLU A 102 10.55 -13.74 3.84
C GLU A 102 10.84 -15.14 3.29
N PRO A 103 9.89 -16.08 3.43
CA PRO A 103 10.08 -17.46 2.98
C PRO A 103 9.98 -17.59 1.45
N PHE A 104 10.40 -18.74 0.93
CA PHE A 104 10.19 -19.11 -0.47
C PHE A 104 8.72 -19.45 -0.74
N LEU A 105 8.00 -18.58 -1.44
CA LEU A 105 6.56 -18.72 -1.70
C LEU A 105 6.19 -19.26 -3.09
N GLN A 106 7.14 -19.87 -3.82
CA GLN A 106 6.83 -20.52 -5.09
C GLN A 106 6.24 -21.91 -4.85
N PHE A 107 4.92 -21.96 -4.64
CA PHE A 107 4.17 -23.21 -4.50
C PHE A 107 4.35 -24.11 -5.74
N GLY A 108 4.31 -25.42 -5.53
CA GLY A 108 4.54 -26.41 -6.59
C GLY A 108 6.03 -26.71 -6.87
N LYS A 109 6.97 -26.05 -6.19
CA LYS A 109 8.42 -26.32 -6.33
C LYS A 109 8.92 -27.44 -5.45
N ARG A 110 10.10 -27.99 -5.75
CA ARG A 110 10.67 -29.14 -5.03
C ARG A 110 11.69 -28.69 -3.99
N LYS A 111 12.05 -29.58 -3.06
CA LYS A 111 13.07 -29.31 -2.01
C LYS A 111 14.38 -28.71 -2.51
N PRO A 112 14.97 -29.14 -3.64
CA PRO A 112 16.20 -28.51 -4.13
C PRO A 112 16.05 -27.02 -4.39
N ASP A 113 14.89 -26.59 -4.93
CA ASP A 113 14.60 -25.17 -5.17
C ASP A 113 14.53 -24.40 -3.85
N ILE A 114 13.84 -24.97 -2.84
CA ILE A 114 13.72 -24.39 -1.50
C ILE A 114 15.10 -24.26 -0.85
N LYS A 115 15.92 -25.32 -0.88
CA LYS A 115 17.26 -25.33 -0.28
C LYS A 115 18.24 -24.35 -0.94
N ASN A 116 18.04 -24.05 -2.22
CA ASN A 116 18.86 -23.07 -2.94
C ASN A 116 18.48 -21.63 -2.60
N PHE A 117 17.22 -21.37 -2.25
CA PHE A 117 16.74 -20.06 -1.83
C PHE A 117 16.97 -19.79 -0.33
N GLU A 118 16.68 -20.80 0.50
CA GLU A 118 16.59 -20.63 1.95
C GLU A 118 17.98 -20.49 2.58
N MET A 119 18.22 -19.32 3.16
CA MET A 119 19.51 -18.96 3.77
C MET A 119 19.58 -19.29 5.26
N ARG A 120 18.45 -19.62 5.89
CA ARG A 120 18.41 -20.06 7.29
C ARG A 120 19.08 -21.42 7.46
N GLN A 121 19.43 -21.76 8.70
CA GLN A 121 20.07 -23.03 8.99
C GLN A 121 19.03 -24.16 8.91
N LEU A 122 19.27 -25.15 8.05
CA LEU A 122 18.45 -26.37 8.02
C LEU A 122 18.62 -27.11 9.35
N ALA A 123 17.53 -27.28 10.07
CA ALA A 123 17.49 -27.91 11.39
C ALA A 123 16.96 -29.35 11.33
N ASP A 124 15.97 -29.59 10.47
CA ASP A 124 15.39 -30.92 10.27
C ASP A 124 14.86 -31.10 8.84
N GLU A 125 14.92 -32.33 8.35
CA GLU A 125 14.41 -32.73 7.04
C GLU A 125 13.76 -34.11 7.11
N THR A 126 12.47 -34.15 6.74
CA THR A 126 11.71 -35.39 6.57
C THR A 126 11.25 -35.49 5.11
N PRO A 127 10.66 -36.59 4.62
CA PRO A 127 10.09 -36.64 3.27
C PRO A 127 9.08 -35.51 2.98
N GLN A 128 8.26 -35.10 3.96
CA GLN A 128 7.21 -34.10 3.79
C GLN A 128 7.60 -32.69 4.26
N THR A 129 8.71 -32.52 4.98
CA THR A 129 9.04 -31.22 5.58
C THR A 129 10.50 -30.84 5.42
N LEU A 130 10.75 -29.53 5.31
CA LEU A 130 12.03 -28.91 5.63
C LEU A 130 11.79 -27.90 6.75
N PHE A 131 12.56 -28.01 7.82
CA PHE A 131 12.48 -27.08 8.94
C PHE A 131 13.79 -26.33 9.09
N TYR A 132 13.71 -25.01 9.09
CA TYR A 132 14.83 -24.11 9.17
C TYR A 132 14.71 -23.21 10.39
N THR A 133 15.84 -22.95 11.04
CA THR A 133 15.93 -22.04 12.17
C THR A 133 16.82 -20.85 11.84
N GLN A 134 16.42 -19.70 12.36
CA GLN A 134 17.24 -18.50 12.43
C GLN A 134 16.63 -17.61 13.51
N PRO A 135 17.13 -17.67 14.74
CA PRO A 135 16.74 -16.73 15.77
C PRO A 135 17.08 -15.31 15.29
N SER A 136 16.04 -14.53 15.02
CA SER A 136 16.12 -13.09 14.78
C SER A 136 15.26 -12.37 15.82
N THR A 137 15.26 -11.04 15.79
CA THR A 137 14.36 -10.24 16.63
C THR A 137 12.88 -10.54 16.34
N TYR A 138 12.52 -10.91 15.11
CA TYR A 138 11.13 -11.11 14.69
C TYR A 138 10.72 -12.57 14.61
N THR A 139 11.46 -13.36 13.83
CA THR A 139 11.16 -14.76 13.55
C THR A 139 12.24 -15.67 14.10
N TRP A 140 11.89 -16.91 14.41
CA TRP A 140 12.84 -17.92 14.88
C TRP A 140 12.99 -19.11 13.92
N GLY A 141 12.08 -19.28 12.95
CA GLY A 141 12.20 -20.32 11.95
C GLY A 141 11.16 -20.27 10.85
N ALA A 142 11.29 -21.20 9.90
CA ALA A 142 10.22 -21.54 8.98
C ALA A 142 10.15 -23.04 8.73
N ARG A 143 8.94 -23.50 8.43
CA ARG A 143 8.65 -24.86 8.05
C ARG A 143 8.03 -24.87 6.66
N TYR A 144 8.70 -25.53 5.72
CA TYR A 144 8.17 -25.82 4.40
C TYR A 144 7.50 -27.19 4.43
N ILE A 145 6.26 -27.26 3.96
CA ILE A 145 5.44 -28.47 3.97
C ILE A 145 5.15 -28.86 2.53
N LEU A 146 5.45 -30.11 2.20
CA LEU A 146 5.32 -30.67 0.86
C LEU A 146 4.20 -31.71 0.80
N GLU A 147 3.42 -31.63 -0.27
CA GLU A 147 2.44 -32.64 -0.70
C GLU A 147 2.94 -33.21 -2.03
N ASP A 148 3.01 -34.54 -2.18
CA ASP A 148 3.52 -35.20 -3.38
C ASP A 148 4.90 -34.69 -3.87
N ASN A 149 5.79 -34.37 -2.92
CA ASN A 149 7.10 -33.76 -3.12
C ASN A 149 7.10 -32.33 -3.70
N LEU A 150 5.96 -31.65 -3.69
CA LEU A 150 5.80 -30.26 -4.14
C LEU A 150 5.44 -29.36 -2.96
N LEU A 151 5.99 -28.15 -2.93
CA LEU A 151 5.71 -27.16 -1.89
C LEU A 151 4.22 -26.79 -1.90
N ALA A 152 3.51 -27.13 -0.83
CA ALA A 152 2.08 -26.86 -0.69
C ALA A 152 1.80 -25.74 0.30
N LYS A 153 2.60 -25.64 1.36
CA LYS A 153 2.40 -24.68 2.45
C LYS A 153 3.73 -24.26 3.06
N VAL A 154 3.80 -23.02 3.55
CA VAL A 154 4.92 -22.53 4.35
C VAL A 154 4.39 -21.96 5.66
N ASP A 155 5.03 -22.30 6.78
CA ASP A 155 4.80 -21.63 8.05
C ASP A 155 6.02 -20.76 8.38
N LEU A 156 5.84 -19.45 8.51
CA LEU A 156 6.83 -18.55 9.09
C LEU A 156 6.53 -18.39 10.59
N LEU A 157 7.53 -18.67 11.41
CA LEU A 157 7.36 -18.77 12.86
C LEU A 157 7.95 -17.52 13.53
N TRP A 158 7.06 -16.74 14.10
CA TRP A 158 7.34 -15.47 14.77
C TRP A 158 7.56 -15.68 16.26
N ASN A 159 8.42 -14.86 16.84
CA ASN A 159 8.59 -14.79 18.30
C ASN A 159 7.26 -14.34 18.92
N PHE A 160 6.86 -14.98 20.02
CA PHE A 160 5.58 -14.67 20.66
C PHE A 160 5.49 -13.21 21.15
N SER A 161 6.61 -12.58 21.47
CA SER A 161 6.69 -11.16 21.83
C SER A 161 6.44 -10.20 20.66
N LYS A 162 6.17 -10.71 19.44
CA LYS A 162 6.06 -9.96 18.19
C LYS A 162 4.69 -10.04 17.54
N ILE A 163 3.63 -10.23 18.33
CA ILE A 163 2.23 -10.29 17.85
C ILE A 163 1.86 -9.02 17.08
N GLU A 164 2.11 -7.84 17.67
CA GLU A 164 1.75 -6.56 17.06
C GLU A 164 2.54 -6.33 15.76
N GLU A 165 3.86 -6.52 15.79
CA GLU A 165 4.71 -6.34 14.60
C GLU A 165 4.38 -7.35 13.50
N SER A 166 4.03 -8.59 13.84
CA SER A 166 3.57 -9.56 12.84
C SER A 166 2.28 -9.11 12.17
N THR A 167 1.34 -8.56 12.94
CA THR A 167 0.06 -8.06 12.40
C THR A 167 0.30 -6.90 11.44
N ILE A 168 1.16 -5.94 11.81
CA ILE A 168 1.54 -4.82 10.94
C ILE A 168 2.24 -5.33 9.69
N PHE A 169 3.22 -6.25 9.83
CA PHE A 169 3.98 -6.81 8.70
C PHE A 169 3.08 -7.40 7.62
N TYR A 170 2.04 -8.15 8.02
CA TYR A 170 1.08 -8.71 7.07
C TYR A 170 0.12 -7.67 6.53
N ALA A 171 -0.43 -6.81 7.39
CA ALA A 171 -1.40 -5.80 6.97
C ALA A 171 -0.81 -4.76 6.00
N GLU A 172 0.49 -4.46 6.09
CA GLU A 172 1.14 -3.54 5.16
C GLU A 172 1.54 -4.20 3.82
N ARG A 173 1.36 -5.52 3.66
CA ARG A 173 1.74 -6.28 2.45
C ARG A 173 0.57 -7.01 1.77
N TYR A 174 -0.43 -7.38 2.54
CA TYR A 174 -1.53 -8.25 2.13
C TYR A 174 -2.87 -7.66 2.57
N GLU A 175 -3.91 -7.89 1.77
CA GLU A 175 -5.27 -7.45 2.06
C GLU A 175 -5.90 -8.37 3.12
N LEU A 176 -6.47 -7.80 4.19
CA LEU A 176 -7.21 -8.56 5.19
C LEU A 176 -8.59 -8.95 4.64
N ILE A 177 -8.81 -10.25 4.44
CA ILE A 177 -10.07 -10.80 3.88
C ILE A 177 -11.01 -11.35 4.95
N GLY A 178 -10.57 -11.44 6.21
CA GLY A 178 -11.45 -11.76 7.32
C GLY A 178 -10.72 -12.19 8.58
N THR A 179 -11.50 -12.34 9.66
CA THR A 179 -11.02 -12.86 10.93
C THR A 179 -12.02 -13.89 11.46
N SER A 180 -11.54 -15.05 11.89
CA SER A 180 -12.38 -16.09 12.48
C SER A 180 -11.58 -16.92 13.49
N ASN A 181 -12.16 -17.23 14.65
CA ASN A 181 -11.54 -18.06 15.69
C ASN A 181 -10.10 -17.65 16.05
N ASN A 182 -9.85 -16.33 16.21
CA ASN A 182 -8.52 -15.74 16.46
C ASN A 182 -7.47 -15.97 15.35
N ILE A 183 -7.93 -16.30 14.14
CA ILE A 183 -7.12 -16.38 12.93
C ILE A 183 -7.46 -15.18 12.05
N SER A 184 -6.45 -14.41 11.65
CA SER A 184 -6.60 -13.39 10.60
C SER A 184 -6.21 -13.97 9.25
N TYR A 185 -7.04 -13.75 8.24
CA TYR A 185 -6.85 -14.24 6.89
C TYR A 185 -6.50 -13.06 6.00
N PHE A 186 -5.33 -13.13 5.38
CA PHE A 186 -4.89 -12.14 4.40
C PHE A 186 -4.75 -12.79 3.03
N THR A 187 -4.80 -11.98 1.97
CA THR A 187 -4.48 -12.42 0.62
C THR A 187 -3.53 -11.45 -0.06
N ASP A 188 -2.70 -11.98 -0.95
CA ASP A 188 -1.88 -11.12 -1.81
C ASP A 188 -2.77 -10.37 -2.81
N ARG A 189 -2.18 -9.37 -3.47
CA ARG A 189 -2.89 -8.54 -4.46
C ARG A 189 -3.62 -9.34 -5.54
N SER A 190 -3.08 -10.49 -5.95
CA SER A 190 -3.68 -11.32 -6.99
C SER A 190 -4.80 -12.22 -6.50
N GLY A 191 -4.94 -12.41 -5.18
CA GLY A 191 -5.85 -13.39 -4.60
C GLY A 191 -5.31 -14.83 -4.61
N ALA A 192 -4.11 -15.06 -5.14
CA ALA A 192 -3.55 -16.39 -5.37
C ALA A 192 -2.87 -17.00 -4.12
N THR A 193 -2.47 -16.18 -3.15
CA THR A 193 -1.84 -16.63 -1.91
C THR A 193 -2.64 -16.17 -0.71
N VAL A 194 -3.02 -17.11 0.15
CA VAL A 194 -3.63 -16.82 1.46
C VAL A 194 -2.57 -16.94 2.54
N VAL A 195 -2.57 -15.96 3.46
CA VAL A 195 -1.80 -16.00 4.70
C VAL A 195 -2.76 -16.10 5.88
N GLN A 196 -2.63 -17.15 6.66
CA GLN A 196 -3.36 -17.31 7.92
C GLN A 196 -2.41 -16.94 9.07
N LEU A 197 -2.70 -15.83 9.74
CA LEU A 197 -1.96 -15.41 10.92
C LEU A 197 -2.70 -15.89 12.17
N THR A 198 -2.07 -16.78 12.93
CA THR A 198 -2.60 -17.31 14.19
C THR A 198 -1.61 -17.12 15.31
N SER A 199 -2.11 -16.89 16.52
CA SER A 199 -1.31 -16.90 17.74
C SER A 199 -1.76 -18.07 18.61
N ASP A 200 -0.84 -18.97 18.92
CA ASP A 200 -1.08 -20.08 19.83
C ASP A 200 -0.10 -20.00 21.03
N PRO A 201 -0.58 -20.18 22.28
CA PRO A 201 0.28 -20.09 23.46
C PRO A 201 1.45 -21.09 23.49
N SER A 202 1.36 -22.20 22.75
CA SER A 202 2.40 -23.25 22.69
C SER A 202 3.32 -23.14 21.47
N LEU A 203 2.82 -22.62 20.33
CA LEU A 203 3.58 -22.55 19.07
C LEU A 203 4.07 -21.14 18.72
N GLY A 204 3.65 -20.12 19.46
CA GLY A 204 3.99 -18.73 19.15
C GLY A 204 3.01 -18.12 18.14
N VAL A 205 3.47 -17.09 17.42
CA VAL A 205 2.73 -16.56 16.28
C VAL A 205 3.19 -17.30 15.02
N THR A 206 2.25 -17.84 14.27
CA THR A 206 2.53 -18.54 13.02
C THR A 206 1.77 -17.88 11.89
N ALA A 207 2.50 -17.57 10.81
CA ALA A 207 1.91 -17.17 9.56
C ALA A 207 2.02 -18.31 8.55
N SER A 208 0.88 -18.87 8.21
CA SER A 208 0.73 -19.99 7.31
C SER A 208 0.36 -19.52 5.91
N TYR A 209 1.28 -19.64 4.97
CA TYR A 209 1.11 -19.31 3.56
C TYR A 209 0.69 -20.53 2.77
N SER A 210 -0.32 -20.38 1.91
CA SER A 210 -0.77 -21.43 1.00
C SER A 210 -1.36 -20.83 -0.26
N GLN A 211 -1.37 -21.61 -1.34
CA GLN A 211 -2.09 -21.21 -2.55
C GLN A 211 -3.59 -21.20 -2.29
N ASN A 212 -4.26 -20.14 -2.75
CA ASN A 212 -5.70 -20.06 -2.73
C ASN A 212 -6.28 -21.04 -3.77
N ARG A 213 -6.77 -22.19 -3.34
CA ARG A 213 -7.37 -23.21 -4.22
C ARG A 213 -8.86 -22.98 -4.50
N SER A 214 -9.40 -21.79 -4.19
CA SER A 214 -10.81 -21.46 -4.48
C SER A 214 -11.07 -21.02 -5.93
N THR A 215 -10.12 -21.28 -6.83
CA THR A 215 -10.22 -21.01 -8.27
C THR A 215 -9.93 -22.25 -9.12
N ASP A 216 -10.55 -23.38 -8.77
CA ASP A 216 -10.82 -24.51 -9.69
C ASP A 216 -12.32 -24.80 -9.72
#